data_AF-A0A354B805-F1
#
_entry.id   AF-A0A354B805-F1
#
_cell.length_a   1.000
_cell.length_b   1.000
_cell.length_c   1.000
_cell.angle_alpha   90.00
_cell.angle_beta   90.00
_cell.angle_gamma   90.00
#
_symmetry.space_group_name_H-M   'P 1'
#
loop_
_entity.id
_entity.type
_entity.pdbx_description
1 polymer ?
#
loop_
_entity_poly.entity_id
_entity_poly.type
_entity_poly.pdbx_seq_one_letter_code
_entity_poly.pdbx_strand_id
1 'polypeptide(L)'
;MLRSLLERPEVTEICELRGSFGLMAFHGGNLERTTDIIAAEVAERTGSSYYGVIQAAPFRQHIPSTKFDPTESDALAAFVGHVDTV
;
A
#
# COMPACT_ATOMS: atom_id res chain seq x y z
N MET A 1 7.14 0.57 -12.95
CA MET A 1 7.54 1.72 -12.12
C MET A 1 7.44 1.40 -10.64
N LEU A 2 6.42 0.65 -10.21
CA LEU A 2 6.29 0.24 -8.83
C LEU A 2 7.46 -0.64 -8.39
N ARG A 3 7.87 -1.62 -9.22
CA ARG A 3 9.00 -2.50 -8.91
C ARG A 3 10.26 -1.73 -8.51
N SER A 4 10.66 -0.74 -9.31
CA SER A 4 11.83 0.09 -9.02
C SER A 4 11.66 1.00 -7.79
N LEU A 5 10.43 1.37 -7.43
CA LEU A 5 10.15 2.09 -6.18
C LEU A 5 10.32 1.15 -4.98
N LEU A 6 9.83 -0.09 -5.07
CA LEU A 6 9.92 -1.08 -3.98
C LEU A 6 11.35 -1.58 -3.73
N GLU A 7 12.24 -1.49 -4.72
CA GLU A 7 13.67 -1.80 -4.57
C GLU A 7 14.44 -0.76 -3.75
N ARG A 8 13.82 0.39 -3.43
CA ARG A 8 14.45 1.46 -2.65
C ARG A 8 14.54 1.08 -1.16
N PRO A 9 15.68 1.31 -0.49
CA PRO A 9 15.81 1.03 0.94
C PRO A 9 14.93 1.92 1.83
N GLU A 10 14.48 3.08 1.32
CA GLU A 10 13.56 3.97 2.03
C GLU A 10 12.09 3.57 1.91
N VAL A 11 11.78 2.50 1.16
CA VAL A 11 10.42 2.08 0.84
C VAL A 11 10.13 0.73 1.50
N THR A 12 9.02 0.68 2.24
CA THR A 12 8.50 -0.55 2.82
C THR A 12 7.14 -0.84 2.21
N GLU A 13 6.99 -2.05 1.67
CA GLU A 13 5.68 -2.60 1.28
C GLU A 13 5.08 -3.37 2.45
N ILE A 14 3.79 -3.14 2.72
CA ILE A 14 3.03 -3.85 3.75
C ILE A 14 1.78 -4.44 3.09
N CYS A 15 1.52 -5.72 3.35
CA CYS A 15 0.32 -6.41 2.91
C CYS A 15 -0.19 -7.30 4.03
N GLU A 16 -1.40 -7.03 4.51
CA GLU A 16 -2.07 -7.77 5.56
C GLU A 16 -3.44 -8.22 5.06
N LEU A 17 -3.59 -9.51 4.78
CA LEU A 17 -4.83 -10.07 4.26
C LEU A 17 -5.74 -10.50 5.43
N ARG A 18 -6.97 -9.96 5.45
CA ARG A 18 -8.04 -10.27 6.40
C ARG A 18 -9.36 -10.48 5.65
N GLY A 19 -10.40 -9.69 5.90
CA GLY A 19 -11.67 -9.73 5.15
C GLY A 19 -11.54 -9.28 3.69
N SER A 20 -12.64 -9.34 2.93
CA SER A 20 -12.65 -9.01 1.50
C SER A 20 -12.84 -7.53 1.17
N PHE A 21 -13.03 -6.66 2.17
CA PHE A 21 -12.88 -5.22 1.99
C PHE A 21 -11.42 -4.82 2.23
N GLY A 22 -10.85 -3.97 1.39
CA GLY A 22 -9.47 -3.53 1.44
C GLY A 22 -9.33 -2.05 1.77
N LEU A 23 -8.34 -1.69 2.59
CA LEU A 23 -7.87 -0.31 2.75
C LEU A 23 -6.52 -0.20 2.08
N MET A 24 -6.31 0.88 1.34
CA MET A 24 -5.11 1.04 0.53
C MET A 24 -4.45 2.41 0.75
N ALA A 25 -3.18 2.40 1.12
CA ALA A 25 -2.35 3.60 1.30
C ALA A 25 -1.01 3.45 0.56
N PHE A 26 -1.06 3.34 -0.76
CA PHE A 26 0.13 3.21 -1.61
C PHE A 26 0.89 4.53 -1.85
N HIS A 27 0.43 5.63 -1.24
CA HIS A 27 1.15 6.90 -1.11
C HIS A 27 1.55 7.19 0.36
N GLY A 28 1.70 6.16 1.18
CA GLY A 28 1.93 6.26 2.62
C GLY A 28 3.27 6.88 3.05
N GLY A 29 3.36 7.16 4.36
CA GLY A 29 4.57 7.66 5.00
C GLY A 29 4.83 9.13 4.71
N ASN A 30 6.04 9.45 4.21
CA ASN A 30 6.45 10.83 3.98
C ASN A 30 5.87 11.43 2.68
N LEU A 31 5.23 10.64 1.82
CA LEU A 31 4.59 11.14 0.59
C LEU A 31 3.25 11.81 0.92
N GLU A 32 2.24 11.07 1.35
CA GLU A 32 0.96 11.58 1.87
C GLU A 32 0.82 11.21 3.35
N ARG A 33 1.23 12.16 4.19
CA ARG A 33 1.42 11.93 5.63
C ARG A 33 0.15 11.41 6.30
N THR A 34 0.36 10.40 7.16
CA THR A 34 -0.66 9.83 8.06
C THR A 34 -1.71 8.97 7.36
N THR A 35 -1.74 8.91 6.02
CA THR A 35 -2.70 8.08 5.27
C THR A 35 -2.52 6.59 5.58
N ASP A 36 -1.27 6.12 5.66
CA ASP A 36 -0.90 4.76 6.03
C ASP A 36 -1.35 4.40 7.45
N ILE A 37 -1.14 5.32 8.40
CA ILE A 37 -1.54 5.12 9.80
C ILE A 37 -3.05 5.02 9.92
N ILE A 38 -3.80 5.90 9.27
CA ILE A 38 -5.27 5.87 9.29
C ILE A 38 -5.79 4.61 8.61
N ALA A 39 -5.26 4.24 7.45
CA ALA A 39 -5.68 3.05 6.71
C ALA A 39 -5.42 1.76 7.50
N ALA A 40 -4.25 1.64 8.13
CA ALA A 40 -3.89 0.49 8.96
C ALA A 40 -4.81 0.39 10.20
N GLU A 41 -5.05 1.49 10.90
CA GLU A 41 -5.92 1.52 12.09
C GLU A 41 -7.38 1.18 11.74
N VAL A 42 -7.90 1.70 10.61
CA VAL A 42 -9.24 1.36 10.13
C VAL A 42 -9.31 -0.12 9.77
N ALA A 43 -8.31 -0.66 9.08
CA ALA A 43 -8.26 -2.06 8.71
C ALA A 43 -8.26 -2.98 9.94
N GLU A 44 -7.45 -2.67 10.95
CA GLU A 44 -7.40 -3.44 12.20
C GLU A 44 -8.75 -3.44 12.93
N ARG A 45 -9.39 -2.27 13.08
CA ARG A 45 -10.67 -2.14 13.80
C ARG A 45 -11.85 -2.78 13.08
N THR A 46 -11.78 -2.89 11.76
CA THR A 46 -12.89 -3.40 10.94
C THR A 46 -12.68 -4.84 10.46
N GLY A 47 -11.49 -5.41 10.70
CA GLY A 47 -11.11 -6.71 10.15
C GLY A 47 -10.91 -6.67 8.63
N SER A 48 -10.70 -5.50 8.05
CA SER A 48 -10.44 -5.32 6.61
C SER A 48 -9.00 -5.66 6.27
N SER A 49 -8.74 -6.02 5.02
CA SER A 49 -7.37 -6.18 4.50
C SER A 49 -6.70 -4.82 4.35
N TYR A 50 -5.37 -4.77 4.46
CA TYR A 50 -4.59 -3.55 4.29
C TYR A 50 -3.43 -3.76 3.32
N TYR A 51 -3.25 -2.80 2.41
CA TYR A 51 -2.05 -2.70 1.58
C TYR A 51 -1.48 -1.28 1.62
N GLY A 52 -0.17 -1.16 1.83
CA GLY A 52 0.52 0.12 1.92
C GLY A 52 1.91 0.11 1.30
N VAL A 53 2.32 1.27 0.77
CA VAL A 53 3.69 1.53 0.33
C VAL A 53 4.17 2.78 1.06
N ILE A 54 5.06 2.59 2.02
CA ILE A 54 5.46 3.62 2.99
C ILE A 54 6.85 4.13 2.64
N GLN A 55 6.97 5.43 2.41
CA GLN A 55 8.25 6.08 2.11
C GLN A 55 8.81 6.79 3.34
N ALA A 56 10.00 6.41 3.80
CA ALA A 56 10.67 7.07 4.91
C ALA A 56 11.18 8.47 4.53
N ALA A 57 11.15 9.42 5.48
CA ALA A 57 11.72 10.74 5.25
C ALA A 57 13.26 10.68 5.08
N PRO A 58 13.86 11.52 4.22
CA PRO A 58 13.23 12.61 3.46
C PRO A 58 12.68 12.19 2.09
N PHE A 59 12.79 10.91 1.71
CA PHE A 59 12.43 10.41 0.39
C PHE A 59 10.95 10.63 0.07
N ARG A 60 10.67 11.02 -1.19
CA ARG A 60 9.33 11.19 -1.77
C ARG A 60 9.40 10.97 -3.27
N GLN A 61 8.66 9.99 -3.76
CA GLN A 61 8.44 9.77 -5.18
C GLN A 61 6.98 9.41 -5.40
N HIS A 62 6.27 10.26 -6.16
CA HIS A 62 4.88 10.01 -6.52
C HIS A 62 4.80 9.14 -7.78
N ILE A 63 4.02 8.06 -7.72
CA ILE A 63 3.57 7.27 -8.88
C ILE A 63 2.04 7.45 -8.96
N PRO A 64 1.46 7.92 -10.08
CA PRO A 64 0.02 8.04 -10.23
C PRO A 64 -0.69 6.70 -10.03
N SER A 65 -1.89 6.69 -9.45
CA SER A 65 -2.65 5.46 -9.17
C SER A 65 -2.91 4.62 -10.43
N THR A 66 -3.09 5.26 -11.59
CA THR A 66 -3.24 4.59 -12.90
C THR A 66 -1.98 3.87 -13.39
N LYS A 67 -0.86 4.00 -12.66
CA LYS A 67 0.44 3.37 -12.93
C LYS A 67 0.87 2.44 -11.79
N PHE A 68 0.03 2.22 -10.78
CA PHE A 68 0.21 1.16 -9.79
C PHE A 68 -0.29 -0.16 -10.37
N ASP A 69 0.63 -0.94 -10.93
CA ASP A 69 0.31 -2.19 -11.62
C ASP A 69 0.53 -3.40 -10.68
N PRO A 70 -0.50 -4.21 -10.38
CA PRO A 70 -0.37 -5.40 -9.54
C PRO A 70 0.64 -6.43 -10.05
N THR A 71 0.96 -6.45 -11.35
CA THR A 71 1.96 -7.38 -11.90
C THR A 71 3.41 -7.02 -11.50
N GLU A 72 3.62 -5.84 -10.91
CA GLU A 72 4.93 -5.37 -10.46
C GLU A 72 5.23 -5.72 -8.99
N SER A 73 4.27 -6.29 -8.25
CA SER A 73 4.43 -6.73 -6.85
C SER A 73 3.56 -7.94 -6.55
N ASP A 74 4.19 -9.01 -6.03
CA ASP A 74 3.47 -10.21 -5.60
C ASP A 74 2.49 -9.91 -4.44
N ALA A 75 2.85 -8.98 -3.54
CA ALA A 75 2.01 -8.57 -2.44
C ALA A 75 0.79 -7.77 -2.91
N LEU A 76 0.97 -6.86 -3.87
CA LEU A 76 -0.14 -6.11 -4.47
C LEU A 76 -1.07 -7.04 -5.27
N ALA A 77 -0.50 -7.98 -6.04
CA ALA A 77 -1.28 -8.99 -6.74
C ALA A 77 -2.11 -9.84 -5.78
N ALA A 78 -1.51 -10.28 -4.67
CA ALA A 78 -2.21 -11.04 -3.64
C ALA A 78 -3.34 -10.23 -2.99
N PHE A 79 -3.09 -8.95 -2.66
CA PHE A 79 -4.11 -8.07 -2.09
C PHE A 79 -5.29 -7.85 -3.04
N VAL A 80 -5.03 -7.44 -4.29
CA VAL A 80 -6.08 -7.17 -5.28
C VAL A 80 -6.85 -8.45 -5.64
N GLY A 81 -6.18 -9.61 -5.67
CA GLY A 81 -6.85 -10.89 -5.90
C GLY A 81 -7.67 -11.40 -4.72
N HIS A 82 -7.47 -10.85 -3.52
CA HIS A 82 -8.13 -11.28 -2.28
C HIS A 82 -9.35 -10.45 -1.92
N VAL A 83 -9.36 -9.15 -2.28
CA VAL A 83 -10.44 -8.20 -1.91
C VAL A 83 -11.44 -8.00 -3.04
N ASP A 84 -12.71 -7.79 -2.67
CA ASP A 84 -13.81 -7.47 -3.59
C ASP A 84 -13.93 -5.96 -3.84
N THR A 85 -13.44 -5.13 -2.91
CA THR A 85 -13.58 -3.66 -2.93
C THR A 85 -12.43 -3.00 -2.16
N VAL A 86 -11.95 -1.86 -2.66
CA VAL A 86 -10.93 -0.96 -2.07
C VAL A 86 -11.47 0.45 -1.99
#